data_AF-A0A0P9DCZ5-F1
#
_entry.id   AF-A0A0P9DCZ5-F1
#
_cell.length_a   1.000
_cell.length_b   1.000
_cell.length_c   1.000
_cell.angle_alpha   90.00
_cell.angle_beta   90.00
_cell.angle_gamma   90.00
#
_symmetry.space_group_name_H-M   'P 1'
#
loop_
_entity.id
_entity.type
_entity.pdbx_description
1 polymer ?
#
loop_
_entity_poly.entity_id
_entity_poly.type
_entity_poly.pdbx_seq_one_letter_code
_entity_poly.pdbx_strand_id
1 'polypeptide(L)'
;MAESCVRLDGLPLALALAAARVRLLAPAELLGRLSAQSPLRLLRANARDTPARQQTLWQAIEWSETLLSAELRAAFARLSMFVGGCTADAAAAVLGGDFAAPGSSGLHEALDILDILSELIDFSLLRQQLGSDGVPRFQMLETIRAFAREQLAARGEIERVRHAHAVFYLQLAEQAGRQFQGAEQSIWLARLECEHDNLRAALAWCLDDDHAMQVAGKGERHGDGEHREEPAMRPPSSAHAFSRHELGLRLAAALWPFWVYHGDIGEADAWLHRALAKPSAAAPTIVRAEALNGAGFFKMRRGNLARATELLEESLAIYNQFGDKRGSAWA
;
A
#
# COMPACT_ATOMS: atom_id res chain seq x y z
N MET A 1 3.49 5.14 39.85
CA MET A 1 2.26 4.53 40.41
C MET A 1 1.10 5.42 40.01
N ALA A 2 0.14 5.08 39.16
CA ALA A 2 -0.25 3.88 38.43
C ALA A 2 -0.99 4.42 37.17
N GLU A 3 -0.67 3.98 35.95
CA GLU A 3 -1.44 2.96 35.21
C GLU A 3 -2.92 3.34 35.02
N SER A 4 -3.31 3.84 33.83
CA SER A 4 -4.63 3.67 33.17
C SER A 4 -4.83 4.62 31.97
N CYS A 5 -4.27 4.29 30.79
CA CYS A 5 -4.68 4.90 29.51
C CYS A 5 -4.78 3.88 28.35
N VAL A 6 -4.84 2.58 28.67
CA VAL A 6 -4.94 1.52 27.65
C VAL A 6 -6.35 0.92 27.73
N ARG A 7 -7.11 0.94 26.62
CA ARG A 7 -8.44 0.31 26.36
C ARG A 7 -9.70 1.20 26.41
N LEU A 8 -9.75 2.28 25.63
CA LEU A 8 -11.00 2.96 25.27
C LEU A 8 -11.33 2.97 23.76
N ASP A 9 -10.70 2.09 22.97
CA ASP A 9 -10.79 2.05 21.50
C ASP A 9 -12.10 1.47 20.92
N GLY A 10 -13.26 2.05 21.26
CA GLY A 10 -14.48 1.70 20.52
C GLY A 10 -15.74 2.49 20.86
N LEU A 11 -15.87 2.95 22.10
CA LEU A 11 -17.03 3.76 22.52
C LEU A 11 -17.07 5.15 21.86
N PRO A 12 -15.96 5.90 21.75
CA PRO A 12 -15.96 7.21 21.09
C PRO A 12 -16.22 7.10 19.58
N LEU A 13 -15.73 6.04 18.94
CA LEU A 13 -15.89 5.83 17.50
C LEU A 13 -17.30 5.37 17.14
N ALA A 14 -17.90 4.46 17.94
CA ALA A 14 -19.30 4.08 17.75
C ALA A 14 -20.25 5.28 17.91
N LEU A 15 -19.96 6.17 18.88
CA LEU A 15 -20.69 7.44 19.06
C LEU A 15 -20.44 8.42 17.90
N ALA A 16 -19.22 8.54 17.39
CA ALA A 16 -18.92 9.39 16.24
C ALA A 16 -19.63 8.91 14.96
N LEU A 17 -19.59 7.60 14.68
CA LEU A 17 -20.34 6.99 13.57
C LEU A 17 -21.85 7.17 13.77
N ALA A 18 -22.37 6.97 14.99
CA ALA A 18 -23.78 7.23 15.34
C ALA A 18 -24.16 8.71 15.17
N ALA A 19 -23.29 9.66 15.53
CA ALA A 19 -23.52 11.09 15.37
C ALA A 19 -23.52 11.52 13.90
N ALA A 20 -22.63 10.96 13.07
CA ALA A 20 -22.65 11.16 11.63
C ALA A 20 -23.98 10.64 11.01
N ARG A 21 -24.52 9.54 11.54
CA ARG A 21 -25.79 8.94 11.08
C ARG A 21 -27.05 9.76 11.39
N VAL A 22 -27.04 10.61 12.44
CA VAL A 22 -28.18 11.51 12.74
C VAL A 22 -28.36 12.58 11.67
N ARG A 23 -27.31 12.92 10.90
CA ARG A 23 -27.40 13.87 9.78
C ARG A 23 -28.02 13.24 8.52
N LEU A 24 -28.05 11.92 8.41
CA LEU A 24 -28.49 11.18 7.21
C LEU A 24 -29.86 10.49 7.37
N LEU A 25 -30.32 10.24 8.61
CA LEU A 25 -31.57 9.51 8.90
C LEU A 25 -32.32 10.11 10.09
N ALA A 26 -33.66 10.08 10.05
CA ALA A 26 -34.48 10.51 11.18
C ALA A 26 -34.31 9.54 12.38
N PRO A 27 -34.19 10.04 13.64
CA PRO A 27 -33.89 9.22 14.82
C PRO A 27 -34.82 8.00 15.05
N ALA A 28 -36.08 8.10 14.62
CA ALA A 28 -37.07 7.02 14.77
C ALA A 28 -36.85 5.84 13.81
N GLU A 29 -36.34 6.09 12.60
CA GLU A 29 -36.02 5.02 11.63
C GLU A 29 -34.77 4.24 12.02
N LEU A 30 -33.81 4.91 12.68
CA LEU A 30 -32.62 4.30 13.25
C LEU A 30 -32.97 3.25 14.31
N LEU A 31 -33.90 3.57 15.23
CA LEU A 31 -34.36 2.64 16.28
C LEU A 31 -35.22 1.49 15.73
N GLY A 32 -36.09 1.77 14.77
CA GLY A 32 -36.95 0.76 14.14
C GLY A 32 -36.18 -0.27 13.30
N ARG A 33 -35.02 0.11 12.74
CA ARG A 33 -34.23 -0.78 11.86
C ARG A 33 -33.12 -1.53 12.59
N LEU A 34 -32.55 -0.98 13.66
CA LEU A 34 -31.63 -1.68 14.58
C LEU A 34 -32.31 -2.85 15.30
N SER A 35 -33.63 -2.79 15.51
CA SER A 35 -34.41 -3.85 16.16
C SER A 35 -34.89 -4.93 15.18
N ALA A 36 -34.99 -4.63 13.88
CA ALA A 36 -35.56 -5.51 12.87
C ALA A 36 -34.54 -6.45 12.19
N GLN A 37 -33.26 -6.09 12.13
CA GLN A 37 -32.23 -6.89 11.44
C GLN A 37 -31.46 -7.80 12.42
N SER A 38 -32.09 -8.91 12.79
CA SER A 38 -31.41 -10.07 13.37
C SER A 38 -31.51 -11.27 12.44
N PRO A 39 -30.44 -11.56 11.68
CA PRO A 39 -30.00 -12.93 11.50
C PRO A 39 -28.52 -13.06 11.89
N LEU A 40 -28.24 -12.93 13.18
CA LEU A 40 -27.05 -13.52 13.80
C LEU A 40 -27.17 -15.05 13.71
N ARG A 41 -26.47 -15.71 12.77
CA ARG A 41 -25.75 -17.00 12.96
C ARG A 41 -25.26 -17.76 11.72
N LEU A 42 -25.31 -17.24 10.49
CA LEU A 42 -25.03 -18.08 9.31
C LEU A 42 -23.73 -17.86 8.53
N LEU A 43 -22.77 -17.06 9.03
CA LEU A 43 -21.46 -16.91 8.36
C LEU A 43 -20.24 -16.79 9.29
N ARG A 44 -20.25 -17.39 10.49
CA ARG A 44 -19.04 -17.42 11.34
C ARG A 44 -18.85 -18.77 12.05
N ALA A 45 -18.26 -19.73 11.34
CA ALA A 45 -17.68 -20.93 11.95
C ALA A 45 -16.28 -20.66 12.58
N ASN A 46 -15.65 -19.50 12.32
CA ASN A 46 -14.28 -19.22 12.75
C ASN A 46 -14.10 -18.01 13.70
N ALA A 47 -15.18 -17.43 14.23
CA ALA A 47 -15.10 -16.24 15.10
C ALA A 47 -15.34 -16.56 16.59
N ARG A 48 -14.68 -17.58 17.14
CA ARG A 48 -14.83 -17.90 18.57
C ARG A 48 -14.05 -16.96 19.51
N ASP A 49 -13.18 -16.09 18.97
CA ASP A 49 -12.32 -15.23 19.80
C ASP A 49 -12.47 -13.71 19.55
N THR A 50 -13.48 -13.26 18.79
CA THR A 50 -13.68 -11.82 18.56
C THR A 50 -14.59 -11.22 19.63
N PRO A 51 -14.13 -10.27 20.48
CA PRO A 51 -14.91 -9.70 21.56
C PRO A 51 -16.23 -9.07 21.06
N ALA A 52 -17.32 -9.23 21.80
CA ALA A 52 -18.66 -8.73 21.42
C ALA A 52 -18.69 -7.24 21.03
N ARG A 53 -17.83 -6.40 21.64
CA ARG A 53 -17.68 -4.97 21.31
C ARG A 53 -17.22 -4.72 19.87
N GLN A 54 -16.34 -5.57 19.35
CA GLN A 54 -15.85 -5.46 17.97
C GLN A 54 -16.92 -5.90 16.96
N GLN A 55 -17.79 -6.85 17.33
CA GLN A 55 -18.93 -7.26 16.50
C GLN A 55 -19.94 -6.11 16.32
N THR A 56 -20.27 -5.37 17.38
CA THR A 56 -21.16 -4.21 17.29
C THR A 56 -20.58 -3.09 16.41
N LEU A 57 -19.26 -2.85 16.50
CA LEU A 57 -18.59 -1.88 15.65
C LEU A 57 -18.61 -2.30 14.17
N TRP A 58 -18.38 -3.59 13.89
CA TRP A 58 -18.40 -4.11 12.53
C TRP A 58 -19.80 -4.06 11.92
N GLN A 59 -20.84 -4.42 12.67
CA GLN A 59 -22.23 -4.28 12.22
C GLN A 59 -22.60 -2.83 11.90
N ALA A 60 -22.11 -1.89 12.71
CA ALA A 60 -22.25 -0.47 12.43
C ALA A 60 -21.56 -0.10 11.10
N ILE A 61 -20.33 -0.55 10.86
CA ILE A 61 -19.59 -0.26 9.63
C ILE A 61 -20.25 -0.91 8.40
N GLU A 62 -20.66 -2.17 8.51
CA GLU A 62 -21.38 -2.92 7.47
C GLU A 62 -22.66 -2.19 7.07
N TRP A 63 -23.38 -1.63 8.04
CA TRP A 63 -24.57 -0.82 7.73
C TRP A 63 -24.23 0.49 7.02
N SER A 64 -23.16 1.20 7.39
CA SER A 64 -22.70 2.35 6.58
C SER A 64 -22.30 1.93 5.17
N GLU A 65 -21.77 0.72 4.98
CA GLU A 65 -21.44 0.18 3.66
C GLU A 65 -22.70 -0.01 2.79
N THR A 66 -23.83 -0.44 3.37
CA THR A 66 -25.09 -0.62 2.62
C THR A 66 -25.65 0.68 2.04
N LEU A 67 -25.27 1.83 2.61
CA LEU A 67 -25.67 3.17 2.16
C LEU A 67 -24.76 3.69 1.03
N LEU A 68 -23.58 3.11 0.87
CA LEU A 68 -22.64 3.50 -0.19
C LEU A 68 -23.09 2.96 -1.55
N SER A 69 -22.86 3.75 -2.59
CA SER A 69 -22.92 3.28 -3.98
C SER A 69 -21.89 2.16 -4.22
N ALA A 70 -22.08 1.36 -5.27
CA ALA A 70 -21.14 0.28 -5.60
C ALA A 70 -19.71 0.79 -5.80
N GLU A 71 -19.59 2.00 -6.39
CA GLU A 71 -18.37 2.75 -6.62
C GLU A 71 -17.67 3.13 -5.31
N LEU A 72 -18.38 3.76 -4.37
CA LEU A 72 -17.83 4.13 -3.07
C LEU A 72 -17.43 2.91 -2.24
N ARG A 73 -18.17 1.80 -2.32
CA ARG A 73 -17.78 0.54 -1.66
C ARG A 73 -16.49 -0.03 -2.23
N ALA A 74 -16.31 0.05 -3.56
CA ALA A 74 -15.06 -0.36 -4.20
C ALA A 74 -13.91 0.55 -3.76
N ALA A 75 -14.12 1.87 -3.76
CA ALA A 75 -13.11 2.83 -3.33
C ALA A 75 -12.71 2.63 -1.86
N PHE A 76 -13.69 2.50 -0.97
CA PHE A 76 -13.50 2.20 0.44
C PHE A 76 -12.64 0.94 0.66
N ALA A 77 -12.97 -0.16 -0.04
CA ALA A 77 -12.20 -1.40 0.05
C ALA A 77 -10.76 -1.22 -0.47
N ARG A 78 -10.56 -0.52 -1.59
CA ARG A 78 -9.24 -0.28 -2.20
C ARG A 78 -8.34 0.60 -1.33
N LEU A 79 -8.88 1.67 -0.74
CA LEU A 79 -8.15 2.58 0.16
C LEU A 79 -7.63 1.89 1.43
N SER A 80 -8.19 0.73 1.80
CA SER A 80 -7.70 -0.08 2.93
C SER A 80 -6.27 -0.61 2.76
N MET A 81 -5.75 -0.53 1.53
CA MET A 81 -4.38 -0.90 1.21
C MET A 81 -3.36 0.00 1.94
N PHE A 82 -3.64 1.30 2.06
CA PHE A 82 -2.75 2.28 2.67
C PHE A 82 -2.63 2.10 4.18
N VAL A 83 -1.42 2.23 4.70
CA VAL A 83 -1.08 2.23 6.13
C VAL A 83 -0.78 3.67 6.54
N GLY A 84 -1.42 4.16 7.60
CA GLY A 84 -1.23 5.56 8.03
C GLY A 84 -1.90 6.61 7.12
N GLY A 85 -2.68 6.18 6.12
CA GLY A 85 -3.40 7.05 5.20
C GLY A 85 -2.62 7.38 3.92
N CYS A 86 -3.22 8.20 3.06
CA CYS A 86 -2.73 8.47 1.72
C CYS A 86 -2.98 9.93 1.30
N THR A 87 -2.24 10.40 0.31
CA THR A 87 -2.55 11.64 -0.41
C THR A 87 -3.61 11.37 -1.49
N ALA A 88 -4.18 12.43 -2.07
CA ALA A 88 -5.12 12.30 -3.20
C ALA A 88 -4.45 11.60 -4.40
N ASP A 89 -3.20 11.93 -4.72
CA ASP A 89 -2.44 11.29 -5.81
C ASP A 89 -2.23 9.79 -5.58
N ALA A 90 -1.95 9.40 -4.33
CA ALA A 90 -1.80 8.00 -3.95
C ALA A 90 -3.14 7.26 -4.09
N ALA A 91 -4.23 7.86 -3.58
CA ALA A 91 -5.58 7.33 -3.76
C ALA A 91 -5.91 7.13 -5.24
N ALA A 92 -5.61 8.12 -6.09
CA ALA A 92 -5.80 8.06 -7.54
C ALA A 92 -5.21 6.79 -8.15
N ALA A 93 -3.96 6.48 -7.81
CA ALA A 93 -3.24 5.36 -8.39
C ALA A 93 -3.88 4.00 -8.06
N VAL A 94 -4.44 3.85 -6.85
CA VAL A 94 -5.07 2.60 -6.40
C VAL A 94 -6.54 2.49 -6.81
N LEU A 95 -7.24 3.62 -6.90
CA LEU A 95 -8.62 3.70 -7.37
C LEU A 95 -8.71 3.51 -8.89
N GLY A 96 -7.71 4.01 -9.62
CA GLY A 96 -7.62 3.97 -11.08
C GLY A 96 -7.86 2.59 -11.70
N GLY A 97 -8.42 2.60 -12.91
CA GLY A 97 -8.78 1.42 -13.70
C GLY A 97 -10.26 1.33 -14.06
N ASP A 98 -11.16 1.67 -13.13
CA ASP A 98 -12.62 1.63 -13.36
C ASP A 98 -13.27 3.03 -13.45
N PHE A 99 -12.63 4.05 -12.86
CA PHE A 99 -13.12 5.42 -12.84
C PHE A 99 -12.62 6.28 -14.02
N ALA A 100 -11.68 5.73 -14.81
CA ALA A 100 -11.20 6.39 -16.03
C ALA A 100 -12.20 6.08 -17.16
N ALA A 101 -13.17 6.96 -17.35
CA ALA A 101 -13.95 6.93 -18.59
C ALA A 101 -12.97 7.15 -19.77
N PRO A 102 -13.06 6.38 -20.87
CA PRO A 102 -12.19 6.61 -22.02
C PRO A 102 -12.37 8.04 -22.55
N GLY A 103 -11.41 8.91 -22.27
CA GLY A 103 -11.43 10.34 -22.64
C GLY A 103 -11.38 11.34 -21.48
N SER A 104 -11.42 10.90 -20.21
CA SER A 104 -11.20 11.79 -19.06
C SER A 104 -9.73 12.20 -18.97
N SER A 105 -9.44 13.46 -19.30
CA SER A 105 -8.13 14.09 -19.03
C SER A 105 -7.96 14.33 -17.54
N GLY A 106 -6.73 14.20 -17.01
CA GLY A 106 -6.41 14.02 -15.59
C GLY A 106 -6.92 15.06 -14.57
N LEU A 107 -7.47 16.20 -15.00
CA LEU A 107 -8.17 17.13 -14.10
C LEU A 107 -9.57 16.64 -13.70
N HIS A 108 -10.30 15.97 -14.61
CA HIS A 108 -11.61 15.40 -14.29
C HIS A 108 -11.46 14.22 -13.34
N GLU A 109 -10.49 13.34 -13.60
CA GLU A 109 -10.19 12.21 -12.71
C GLU A 109 -9.80 12.70 -11.31
N ALA A 110 -9.00 13.78 -11.20
CA ALA A 110 -8.65 14.36 -9.91
C ALA A 110 -9.87 14.92 -9.15
N LEU A 111 -10.83 15.53 -9.86
CA LEU A 111 -12.09 15.98 -9.26
C LEU A 111 -12.94 14.79 -8.80
N ASP A 112 -13.07 13.74 -9.62
CA ASP A 112 -13.81 12.52 -9.27
C ASP A 112 -13.21 11.85 -8.02
N ILE A 113 -11.88 11.83 -7.88
CA ILE A 113 -11.20 11.28 -6.71
C ILE A 113 -11.47 12.13 -5.45
N LEU A 114 -11.38 13.45 -5.56
CA LEU A 114 -11.65 14.34 -4.43
C LEU A 114 -13.12 14.27 -3.98
N ASP A 115 -14.05 14.09 -4.92
CA ASP A 115 -15.47 13.88 -4.62
C ASP A 115 -15.68 12.55 -3.88
N ILE A 116 -15.09 11.46 -4.36
CA ILE A 116 -15.11 10.15 -3.66
C ILE A 116 -14.53 10.26 -2.24
N LEU A 117 -13.38 10.93 -2.08
CA LEU A 117 -12.76 11.10 -0.77
C LEU A 117 -13.62 11.96 0.15
N SER A 118 -14.26 13.00 -0.37
CA SER A 118 -15.17 13.88 0.37
C SER A 118 -16.41 13.13 0.84
N GLU A 119 -17.02 12.31 -0.03
CA GLU A 119 -18.16 11.47 0.35
C GLU A 119 -17.78 10.49 1.46
N LEU A 120 -16.62 9.82 1.35
CA LEU A 120 -16.15 8.91 2.40
C LEU A 120 -15.82 9.63 3.72
N ILE A 121 -15.44 10.91 3.69
CA ILE A 121 -15.32 11.75 4.89
C ILE A 121 -16.69 12.05 5.48
N ASP A 122 -17.69 12.39 4.65
CA ASP A 122 -19.06 12.66 5.10
C ASP A 122 -19.69 11.42 5.76
N PHE A 123 -19.38 10.22 5.26
CA PHE A 123 -19.72 8.95 5.90
C PHE A 123 -18.86 8.59 7.13
N SER A 124 -17.90 9.46 7.51
CA SER A 124 -16.95 9.25 8.61
C SER A 124 -16.11 7.97 8.48
N LEU A 125 -15.89 7.50 7.25
CA LEU A 125 -15.03 6.36 6.92
C LEU A 125 -13.57 6.77 6.73
N LEU A 126 -13.36 8.05 6.39
CA LEU A 126 -12.06 8.71 6.32
C LEU A 126 -11.99 9.92 7.26
N ARG A 127 -10.78 10.26 7.68
CA ARG A 127 -10.46 11.55 8.30
C ARG A 127 -9.44 12.28 7.43
N GLN A 128 -9.62 13.58 7.28
CA GLN A 128 -8.60 14.45 6.69
C GLN A 128 -7.69 14.99 7.80
N GLN A 129 -6.38 14.90 7.59
CA GLN A 129 -5.34 15.44 8.47
C GLN A 129 -4.28 16.16 7.62
N LEU A 130 -3.49 17.04 8.24
CA LEU A 130 -2.33 17.64 7.58
C LEU A 130 -1.09 16.81 7.94
N GLY A 131 -0.35 16.35 6.93
CA GLY A 131 0.96 15.70 7.12
C GLY A 131 2.01 16.69 7.64
N SER A 132 3.11 16.17 8.18
CA SER A 132 4.25 17.01 8.60
C SER A 132 4.95 17.69 7.43
N ASP A 133 4.75 17.18 6.21
CA ASP A 133 5.13 17.77 4.93
C ASP A 133 4.17 18.88 4.44
N GLY A 134 3.10 19.17 5.18
CA GLY A 134 2.10 20.17 4.82
C GLY A 134 1.09 19.71 3.77
N VAL A 135 1.07 18.42 3.42
CA VAL A 135 0.15 17.87 2.41
C VAL A 135 -1.08 17.26 3.11
N PRO A 136 -2.31 17.49 2.61
CA PRO A 136 -3.50 16.83 3.12
C PRO A 136 -3.44 15.30 2.98
N ARG A 137 -3.76 14.59 4.05
CA ARG A 137 -3.77 13.12 4.13
C ARG A 137 -5.15 12.60 4.53
N PHE A 138 -5.57 11.53 3.87
CA PHE A 138 -6.83 10.84 4.09
C PHE A 138 -6.54 9.52 4.80
N GLN A 139 -7.00 9.41 6.05
CA GLN A 139 -6.70 8.27 6.91
C GLN A 139 -7.96 7.50 7.27
N MET A 140 -7.92 6.19 7.06
CA MET A 140 -8.88 5.25 7.64
C MET A 140 -8.46 4.89 9.06
N LEU A 141 -9.42 4.82 9.97
CA LEU A 141 -9.13 4.26 11.29
C LEU A 141 -8.78 2.79 11.18
N GLU A 142 -7.83 2.33 11.99
CA GLU A 142 -7.30 0.97 11.89
C GLU A 142 -8.39 -0.12 11.93
N THR A 143 -9.42 0.06 12.75
CA THR A 143 -10.56 -0.85 12.83
C THR A 143 -11.42 -0.86 11.56
N ILE A 144 -11.64 0.31 10.95
CA ILE A 144 -12.37 0.47 9.69
C ILE A 144 -11.52 -0.09 8.53
N ARG A 145 -10.22 0.18 8.55
CA ARG A 145 -9.24 -0.33 7.58
C ARG A 145 -9.19 -1.85 7.58
N ALA A 146 -9.15 -2.48 8.76
CA ALA A 146 -9.18 -3.94 8.89
C ALA A 146 -10.44 -4.54 8.24
N PHE A 147 -11.62 -3.96 8.50
CA PHE A 147 -12.87 -4.36 7.86
C PHE A 147 -12.80 -4.18 6.33
N ALA A 148 -12.37 -3.03 5.86
CA ALA A 148 -12.27 -2.73 4.43
C ALA A 148 -11.27 -3.66 3.69
N ARG A 149 -10.22 -4.13 4.35
CA ARG A 149 -9.28 -5.13 3.80
C ARG A 149 -9.95 -6.49 3.59
N GLU A 150 -10.84 -6.91 4.48
CA GLU A 150 -11.62 -8.14 4.27
C GLU A 150 -12.54 -8.01 3.06
N GLN A 151 -13.18 -6.84 2.89
CA GLN A 151 -14.01 -6.56 1.72
C GLN A 151 -13.17 -6.56 0.42
N LEU A 152 -11.96 -6.00 0.45
CA LEU A 152 -11.04 -6.05 -0.68
C LEU A 152 -10.65 -7.49 -1.05
N ALA A 153 -10.43 -8.34 -0.05
CA ALA A 153 -10.17 -9.77 -0.25
C ALA A 153 -11.35 -10.48 -0.92
N ALA A 154 -12.56 -10.24 -0.42
CA ALA A 154 -13.78 -10.84 -0.95
C ALA A 154 -14.05 -10.44 -2.41
N ARG A 155 -13.61 -9.25 -2.82
CA ARG A 155 -13.68 -8.76 -4.22
C ARG A 155 -12.64 -9.38 -5.14
N GLY A 156 -11.61 -10.05 -4.62
CA GLY A 156 -10.54 -10.64 -5.43
C GLY A 156 -9.58 -9.62 -6.05
N GLU A 157 -9.60 -8.36 -5.60
CA GLU A 157 -8.81 -7.27 -6.20
C GLU A 157 -7.47 -7.00 -5.50
N ILE A 158 -7.16 -7.74 -4.42
CA ILE A 158 -5.98 -7.49 -3.57
C ILE A 158 -4.69 -7.35 -4.38
N GLU A 159 -4.43 -8.26 -5.33
CA GLU A 159 -3.14 -8.27 -6.03
C GLU A 159 -3.01 -7.09 -7.00
N ARG A 160 -4.09 -6.75 -7.71
CA ARG A 160 -4.15 -5.56 -8.57
C ARG A 160 -3.87 -4.29 -7.77
N VAL A 161 -4.52 -4.15 -6.62
CA VAL A 161 -4.38 -2.99 -5.73
C VAL A 161 -2.99 -2.89 -5.12
N ARG A 162 -2.41 -4.01 -4.69
CA ARG A 162 -1.04 -4.06 -4.18
C ARG A 162 -0.02 -3.67 -5.24
N HIS A 163 -0.21 -4.14 -6.47
CA HIS A 163 0.65 -3.76 -7.59
C HIS A 163 0.56 -2.25 -7.88
N ALA A 164 -0.65 -1.69 -7.98
CA ALA A 164 -0.83 -0.25 -8.19
C ALA A 164 -0.20 0.59 -7.05
N HIS A 165 -0.39 0.17 -5.81
CA HIS A 165 0.22 0.77 -4.63
C HIS A 165 1.76 0.74 -4.73
N ALA A 166 2.36 -0.41 -5.02
CA ALA A 166 3.81 -0.53 -5.12
C ALA A 166 4.40 0.29 -6.28
N VAL A 167 3.70 0.37 -7.42
CA VAL A 167 4.12 1.21 -8.55
C VAL A 167 4.12 2.69 -8.18
N PHE A 168 3.06 3.17 -7.51
CA PHE A 168 2.99 4.56 -7.05
C PHE A 168 4.16 4.89 -6.11
N TYR A 169 4.39 4.05 -5.10
CA TYR A 169 5.45 4.28 -4.13
C TYR A 169 6.86 4.11 -4.70
N LEU A 170 7.03 3.29 -5.74
CA LEU A 170 8.28 3.24 -6.50
C LEU A 170 8.54 4.57 -7.19
N GLN A 171 7.55 5.12 -7.90
CA GLN A 171 7.70 6.41 -8.58
C GLN A 171 8.03 7.53 -7.59
N LEU A 172 7.39 7.52 -6.41
CA LEU A 172 7.70 8.47 -5.35
C LEU A 172 9.15 8.32 -4.86
N ALA A 173 9.59 7.09 -4.58
CA ALA A 173 10.95 6.82 -4.09
C ALA A 173 12.02 7.22 -5.13
N GLU A 174 11.81 6.91 -6.41
CA GLU A 174 12.74 7.28 -7.48
C GLU A 174 12.79 8.80 -7.70
N GLN A 175 11.66 9.49 -7.55
CA GLN A 175 11.63 10.96 -7.58
C GLN A 175 12.43 11.55 -6.42
N ALA A 176 12.23 11.05 -5.20
CA ALA A 176 12.97 11.49 -4.02
C ALA A 176 14.47 11.22 -4.16
N GLY A 177 14.84 10.06 -4.69
CA GLY A 177 16.23 9.66 -4.97
C GLY A 177 17.01 10.71 -5.77
N ARG A 178 16.38 11.30 -6.78
CA ARG A 178 16.98 12.36 -7.61
C ARG A 178 17.17 13.69 -6.87
N GLN A 179 16.43 13.91 -5.80
CA GLN A 179 16.40 15.17 -5.06
C GLN A 179 17.22 15.14 -3.78
N PHE A 180 17.77 13.98 -3.38
CA PHE A 180 18.61 13.89 -2.18
C PHE A 180 19.91 14.69 -2.25
N GLN A 181 20.41 15.03 -3.43
CA GLN A 181 21.55 15.95 -3.60
C GLN A 181 21.11 17.37 -3.99
N GLY A 182 19.80 17.63 -4.04
CA GLY A 182 19.21 18.90 -4.47
C GLY A 182 18.81 19.82 -3.32
N ALA A 183 18.37 21.04 -3.67
CA ALA A 183 17.92 22.04 -2.70
C ALA A 183 16.64 21.64 -1.95
N GLU A 184 15.85 20.73 -2.51
CA GLU A 184 14.59 20.25 -1.92
C GLU A 184 14.76 19.02 -1.01
N GLN A 185 16.00 18.64 -0.67
CA GLN A 185 16.28 17.42 0.11
C GLN A 185 15.40 17.29 1.36
N SER A 186 15.27 18.36 2.16
CA SER A 186 14.48 18.34 3.41
C SER A 186 12.99 18.10 3.16
N ILE A 187 12.44 18.65 2.08
CA ILE A 187 11.03 18.47 1.68
C ILE A 187 10.79 17.01 1.30
N TRP A 188 11.69 16.43 0.51
CA TRP A 188 11.59 15.02 0.09
C TRP A 188 11.81 14.04 1.24
N LEU A 189 12.70 14.34 2.19
CA LEU A 189 12.86 13.55 3.40
C LEU A 189 11.59 13.56 4.27
N ALA A 190 11.00 14.74 4.53
CA ALA A 190 9.76 14.85 5.29
C ALA A 190 8.59 14.11 4.61
N ARG A 191 8.53 14.21 3.27
CA ARG A 191 7.53 13.48 2.49
C ARG A 191 7.70 11.96 2.58
N LEU A 192 8.93 11.44 2.47
CA LEU A 192 9.18 10.01 2.63
C LEU A 192 8.93 9.52 4.06
N GLU A 193 9.18 10.35 5.07
CA GLU A 193 8.86 10.05 6.46
C GLU A 193 7.34 9.89 6.66
N CYS A 194 6.53 10.79 6.09
CA CYS A 194 5.07 10.65 6.05
C CYS A 194 4.60 9.35 5.37
N GLU A 195 5.36 8.83 4.42
CA GLU A 195 5.02 7.64 3.62
C GLU A 195 5.71 6.36 4.09
N HIS A 196 6.48 6.41 5.19
CA HIS A 196 7.36 5.33 5.59
C HIS A 196 6.62 3.99 5.76
N ASP A 197 5.45 3.99 6.41
CA ASP A 197 4.67 2.77 6.61
C ASP A 197 4.10 2.20 5.29
N ASN A 198 3.74 3.06 4.34
CA ASN A 198 3.32 2.63 3.02
C ASN A 198 4.50 2.07 2.20
N LEU A 199 5.68 2.69 2.28
CA LEU A 199 6.91 2.21 1.64
C LEU A 199 7.30 0.83 2.18
N ARG A 200 7.23 0.64 3.50
CA ARG A 200 7.42 -0.68 4.14
C ARG A 200 6.41 -1.70 3.65
N ALA A 201 5.12 -1.34 3.58
CA ALA A 201 4.09 -2.24 3.09
C ALA A 201 4.32 -2.66 1.62
N ALA A 202 4.77 -1.72 0.78
CA ALA A 202 5.13 -1.99 -0.61
C ALA A 202 6.35 -2.91 -0.72
N LEU A 203 7.43 -2.64 0.03
CA LEU A 203 8.63 -3.49 0.08
C LEU A 203 8.33 -4.90 0.58
N ALA A 204 7.56 -5.01 1.66
CA ALA A 204 7.14 -6.29 2.23
C ALA A 204 6.42 -7.12 1.18
N TRP A 205 5.38 -6.55 0.54
CA TRP A 205 4.72 -7.23 -0.57
C TRP A 205 5.75 -7.56 -1.65
N CYS A 206 6.49 -6.63 -2.23
CA CYS A 206 7.42 -6.93 -3.32
C CYS A 206 8.43 -8.07 -3.05
N LEU A 207 8.81 -8.28 -1.79
CA LEU A 207 9.88 -9.21 -1.38
C LEU A 207 9.40 -10.45 -0.62
N ASP A 208 8.10 -10.60 -0.35
CA ASP A 208 7.56 -11.81 0.30
C ASP A 208 7.59 -13.03 -0.64
N ASP A 209 8.16 -14.14 -0.17
CA ASP A 209 8.34 -15.39 -0.93
C ASP A 209 7.05 -16.21 -1.11
N ASP A 210 6.06 -16.04 -0.23
CA ASP A 210 4.88 -16.91 -0.12
C ASP A 210 3.94 -16.90 -1.35
N HIS A 211 4.06 -15.91 -2.23
CA HIS A 211 3.21 -15.82 -3.43
C HIS A 211 3.74 -16.60 -4.63
N ALA A 212 5.04 -16.92 -4.66
CA ALA A 212 5.63 -17.69 -5.76
C ALA A 212 5.09 -19.13 -5.80
N MET A 213 4.71 -19.70 -4.66
CA MET A 213 4.14 -21.05 -4.59
C MET A 213 2.64 -21.14 -4.92
N GLN A 214 1.85 -20.07 -4.76
CA GLN A 214 0.41 -20.13 -5.02
C GLN A 214 0.05 -20.07 -6.52
N VAL A 215 0.89 -19.43 -7.35
CA VAL A 215 0.68 -19.39 -8.81
C VAL A 215 1.05 -20.72 -9.48
N ALA A 216 2.04 -21.45 -8.92
CA ALA A 216 2.45 -22.75 -9.43
C ALA A 216 1.50 -23.90 -9.05
N GLY A 217 0.62 -23.72 -8.05
CA GLY A 217 -0.22 -24.79 -7.48
C GLY A 217 -1.62 -24.97 -8.10
N LYS A 218 -1.97 -24.25 -9.17
CA LYS A 218 -3.30 -24.35 -9.84
C LYS A 218 -3.22 -24.81 -11.30
N GLY A 219 -2.16 -25.50 -11.70
CA GLY A 219 -2.17 -26.34 -12.89
C GLY A 219 -2.47 -27.78 -12.50
N GLU A 220 -3.41 -28.42 -13.21
CA GLU A 220 -3.71 -29.86 -13.16
C GLU A 220 -4.76 -30.34 -12.13
N ARG A 221 -6.03 -30.36 -12.56
CA ARG A 221 -6.76 -31.63 -12.84
C ARG A 221 -8.18 -31.42 -13.41
N HIS A 222 -8.45 -32.17 -14.50
CA HIS A 222 -9.75 -32.57 -15.11
C HIS A 222 -10.55 -31.48 -15.82
N GLY A 223 -11.08 -31.65 -17.03
CA GLY A 223 -11.21 -32.80 -17.93
C GLY A 223 -11.98 -32.34 -19.19
N ASP A 224 -11.91 -33.11 -20.26
CA ASP A 224 -12.40 -32.83 -21.62
C ASP A 224 -13.85 -32.31 -21.73
N GLY A 225 -14.10 -31.37 -22.67
CA GLY A 225 -15.46 -30.97 -23.06
C GLY A 225 -15.57 -29.68 -23.89
N GLU A 226 -15.37 -29.81 -25.21
CA GLU A 226 -15.82 -29.01 -26.37
C GLU A 226 -16.35 -27.55 -26.23
N HIS A 227 -15.69 -26.68 -27.02
CA HIS A 227 -16.18 -25.53 -27.80
C HIS A 227 -17.27 -24.58 -27.24
N ARG A 228 -16.86 -23.36 -26.87
CA ARG A 228 -17.63 -22.13 -27.14
C ARG A 228 -16.79 -20.84 -27.07
N GLU A 229 -16.71 -20.19 -28.24
CA GLU A 229 -16.38 -18.79 -28.56
C GLU A 229 -15.63 -17.93 -27.51
N GLU A 230 -14.37 -17.63 -27.83
CA GLU A 230 -13.52 -16.62 -27.17
C GLU A 230 -14.04 -15.19 -27.45
N PRO A 231 -14.29 -14.35 -26.43
CA PRO A 231 -14.21 -12.92 -26.61
C PRO A 231 -12.75 -12.49 -26.46
N ALA A 232 -12.24 -11.82 -27.49
CA ALA A 232 -10.88 -11.30 -27.59
C ALA A 232 -10.45 -10.54 -26.32
N MET A 233 -9.64 -11.21 -25.49
CA MET A 233 -8.86 -10.61 -24.41
C MET A 233 -7.82 -9.71 -25.05
N ARG A 234 -8.14 -8.43 -25.19
CA ARG A 234 -7.18 -7.40 -25.61
C ARG A 234 -6.24 -7.18 -24.42
N PRO A 235 -4.92 -7.48 -24.53
CA PRO A 235 -4.00 -7.23 -23.43
C PRO A 235 -3.96 -5.71 -23.15
N PRO A 236 -3.87 -5.28 -21.87
CA PRO A 236 -3.62 -3.87 -21.58
C PRO A 236 -2.29 -3.44 -22.21
N SER A 237 -2.34 -2.30 -22.89
CA SER A 237 -1.24 -1.65 -23.57
C SER A 237 0.02 -1.56 -22.69
N SER A 238 1.14 -2.04 -23.22
CA SER A 238 2.42 -2.18 -22.56
C SER A 238 3.15 -0.85 -22.33
N ALA A 239 3.43 -0.53 -21.07
CA ALA A 239 4.59 0.27 -20.66
C ALA A 239 5.14 -0.29 -19.32
N HIS A 240 5.86 -1.41 -19.44
CA HIS A 240 6.61 -2.13 -18.40
C HIS A 240 5.81 -2.60 -17.17
N ALA A 241 5.11 -3.73 -17.28
CA ALA A 241 4.74 -4.51 -16.10
C ALA A 241 6.03 -5.13 -15.52
N PHE A 242 6.68 -4.43 -14.60
CA PHE A 242 7.83 -4.97 -13.86
C PHE A 242 7.37 -6.17 -13.05
N SER A 243 8.23 -7.19 -12.94
CA SER A 243 7.96 -8.26 -11.98
C SER A 243 7.90 -7.67 -10.57
N ARG A 244 7.11 -8.28 -9.69
CA ARG A 244 7.01 -7.86 -8.28
C ARG A 244 8.37 -7.78 -7.57
N HIS A 245 9.26 -8.72 -7.85
CA HIS A 245 10.61 -8.70 -7.28
C HIS A 245 11.49 -7.59 -7.87
N GLU A 246 11.30 -7.25 -9.16
CA GLU A 246 11.96 -6.10 -9.79
C GLU A 246 11.50 -4.78 -9.16
N LEU A 247 10.19 -4.63 -8.88
CA LEU A 247 9.67 -3.49 -8.11
C LEU A 247 10.33 -3.42 -6.73
N GLY A 248 10.50 -4.56 -6.06
CA GLY A 248 11.15 -4.64 -4.75
C GLY A 248 12.62 -4.22 -4.77
N LEU A 249 13.38 -4.66 -5.78
CA LEU A 249 14.78 -4.28 -5.96
C LEU A 249 14.90 -2.77 -6.21
N ARG A 250 14.08 -2.22 -7.11
CA ARG A 250 14.08 -0.78 -7.42
C ARG A 250 13.66 0.08 -6.22
N LEU A 251 12.65 -0.35 -5.46
CA LEU A 251 12.24 0.32 -4.23
C LEU A 251 13.39 0.35 -3.21
N ALA A 252 14.04 -0.79 -2.98
CA ALA A 252 15.15 -0.87 -2.03
C ALA A 252 16.35 -0.02 -2.47
N ALA A 253 16.67 -0.02 -3.77
CA ALA A 253 17.71 0.83 -4.35
C ALA A 253 17.37 2.33 -4.24
N ALA A 254 16.14 2.74 -4.49
CA ALA A 254 15.76 4.15 -4.40
C ALA A 254 15.71 4.68 -2.95
N LEU A 255 15.37 3.82 -1.98
CA LEU A 255 15.17 4.20 -0.58
C LEU A 255 16.44 4.15 0.27
N TRP A 256 17.52 3.52 -0.20
CA TRP A 256 18.71 3.38 0.63
C TRP A 256 19.29 4.71 1.16
N PRO A 257 19.31 5.83 0.40
CA PRO A 257 19.80 7.09 0.94
C PRO A 257 18.87 7.64 2.02
N PHE A 258 17.55 7.47 1.90
CA PHE A 258 16.58 7.88 2.93
C PHE A 258 16.91 7.22 4.28
N TRP A 259 17.20 5.91 4.29
CA TRP A 259 17.56 5.22 5.54
C TRP A 259 18.87 5.72 6.16
N VAL A 260 19.79 6.29 5.38
CA VAL A 260 21.00 6.94 5.93
C VAL A 260 20.62 8.16 6.79
N TYR A 261 19.63 8.93 6.35
CA TYR A 261 19.15 10.13 7.05
C TYR A 261 18.19 9.81 8.21
N HIS A 262 17.34 8.80 8.05
CA HIS A 262 16.35 8.42 9.08
C HIS A 262 16.98 7.62 10.25
N GLY A 263 18.12 6.95 10.03
CA GLY A 263 18.86 6.26 11.09
C GLY A 263 18.50 4.78 11.28
N ASP A 264 17.57 4.24 10.49
CA ASP A 264 17.14 2.83 10.56
C ASP A 264 18.07 1.87 9.81
N ILE A 265 19.35 1.89 10.18
CA ILE A 265 20.40 1.04 9.58
C ILE A 265 20.03 -0.45 9.68
N GLY A 266 19.35 -0.83 10.77
CA GLY A 266 18.77 -2.16 11.02
C GLY A 266 17.95 -2.69 9.85
N GLU A 267 16.92 -1.91 9.55
CA GLU A 267 15.88 -2.19 8.58
C GLU A 267 16.38 -2.11 7.14
N ALA A 268 17.16 -1.08 6.83
CA ALA A 268 17.75 -0.87 5.50
C ALA A 268 18.55 -2.09 5.02
N ASP A 269 19.42 -2.61 5.89
CA ASP A 269 20.24 -3.80 5.62
C ASP A 269 19.36 -5.03 5.35
N ALA A 270 18.27 -5.21 6.11
CA ALA A 270 17.35 -6.33 5.93
C ALA A 270 16.61 -6.25 4.58
N TRP A 271 16.12 -5.07 4.20
CA TRP A 271 15.43 -4.88 2.91
C TRP A 271 16.37 -5.09 1.72
N LEU A 272 17.55 -4.46 1.73
CA LEU A 272 18.53 -4.58 0.66
C LEU A 272 19.03 -6.02 0.51
N HIS A 273 19.30 -6.71 1.63
CA HIS A 273 19.68 -8.12 1.60
C HIS A 273 18.57 -9.00 1.02
N ARG A 274 17.31 -8.83 1.45
CA ARG A 274 16.16 -9.58 0.92
C ARG A 274 15.97 -9.33 -0.58
N ALA A 275 16.14 -8.10 -1.05
CA ALA A 275 16.01 -7.76 -2.46
C ALA A 275 17.12 -8.38 -3.32
N LEU A 276 18.38 -8.24 -2.89
CA LEU A 276 19.54 -8.78 -3.61
C LEU A 276 19.60 -10.32 -3.63
N ALA A 277 18.95 -10.98 -2.67
CA ALA A 277 18.85 -12.44 -2.61
C ALA A 277 17.85 -13.03 -3.61
N LYS A 278 16.98 -12.22 -4.25
CA LYS A 278 16.02 -12.71 -5.22
C LYS A 278 16.71 -13.12 -6.53
N PRO A 279 16.33 -14.25 -7.16
CA PRO A 279 16.90 -14.66 -8.44
C PRO A 279 16.77 -13.61 -9.55
N SER A 280 15.67 -12.83 -9.54
CA SER A 280 15.47 -11.73 -10.49
C SER A 280 16.51 -10.62 -10.37
N ALA A 281 17.12 -10.47 -9.19
CA ALA A 281 18.15 -9.46 -8.94
C ALA A 281 19.54 -9.92 -9.39
N ALA A 282 19.73 -11.16 -9.86
CA ALA A 282 21.05 -11.71 -10.18
C ALA A 282 21.70 -11.09 -11.42
N ALA A 283 20.91 -10.55 -12.34
CA ALA A 283 21.43 -9.92 -13.56
C ALA A 283 22.19 -8.61 -13.22
N PRO A 284 23.32 -8.32 -13.88
CA PRO A 284 24.06 -7.08 -13.67
C PRO A 284 23.28 -5.91 -14.29
N THR A 285 22.53 -5.20 -13.47
CA THR A 285 21.76 -4.00 -13.86
C THR A 285 22.19 -2.80 -13.02
N ILE A 286 21.96 -1.58 -13.53
CA ILE A 286 22.22 -0.35 -12.76
C ILE A 286 21.49 -0.36 -11.41
N VAL A 287 20.25 -0.84 -11.39
CA VAL A 287 19.45 -0.97 -10.16
C VAL A 287 20.12 -1.93 -9.16
N ARG A 288 20.68 -3.05 -9.63
CA ARG A 288 21.46 -3.97 -8.77
C ARG A 288 22.67 -3.25 -8.18
N ALA A 289 23.42 -2.50 -9.00
CA ALA A 289 24.58 -1.73 -8.53
C ALA A 289 24.18 -0.70 -7.47
N GLU A 290 23.09 0.04 -7.68
CA GLU A 290 22.55 0.99 -6.69
C GLU A 290 22.18 0.30 -5.36
N ALA A 291 21.54 -0.86 -5.41
CA ALA A 291 21.23 -1.65 -4.22
C ALA A 291 22.50 -2.19 -3.53
N LEU A 292 23.50 -2.63 -4.29
CA LEU A 292 24.80 -3.09 -3.78
C LEU A 292 25.57 -1.94 -3.08
N ASN A 293 25.54 -0.73 -3.64
CA ASN A 293 26.10 0.47 -3.00
C ASN A 293 25.47 0.72 -1.63
N GLY A 294 24.13 0.75 -1.57
CA GLY A 294 23.42 0.90 -0.30
C GLY A 294 23.81 -0.19 0.71
N ALA A 295 23.84 -1.45 0.27
CA ALA A 295 24.19 -2.57 1.13
C ALA A 295 25.64 -2.46 1.65
N GLY A 296 26.60 -2.14 0.76
CA GLY A 296 28.00 -1.92 1.10
C GLY A 296 28.18 -0.78 2.10
N PHE A 297 27.49 0.35 1.90
CA PHE A 297 27.49 1.49 2.82
C PHE A 297 27.04 1.07 4.23
N PHE A 298 25.93 0.34 4.35
CA PHE A 298 25.45 -0.09 5.67
C PHE A 298 26.35 -1.15 6.32
N LYS A 299 27.03 -2.02 5.55
CA LYS A 299 28.06 -2.92 6.10
C LYS A 299 29.27 -2.15 6.63
N MET A 300 29.73 -1.13 5.91
CA MET A 300 30.79 -0.23 6.36
C MET A 300 30.39 0.48 7.66
N ARG A 301 29.18 1.04 7.74
CA ARG A 301 28.66 1.71 8.94
C ARG A 301 28.55 0.80 10.17
N ARG A 302 28.40 -0.51 9.97
CA ARG A 302 28.41 -1.53 11.05
C ARG A 302 29.79 -2.13 11.32
N GLY A 303 30.86 -1.64 10.67
CA GLY A 303 32.22 -2.12 10.86
C GLY A 303 32.58 -3.42 10.13
N ASN A 304 31.69 -3.96 9.28
CA ASN A 304 32.00 -5.14 8.46
C ASN A 304 32.64 -4.71 7.14
N LEU A 305 33.92 -4.30 7.22
CA LEU A 305 34.66 -3.77 6.08
C LEU A 305 34.88 -4.80 4.97
N ALA A 306 35.16 -6.06 5.32
CA ALA A 306 35.37 -7.12 4.32
C ALA A 306 34.15 -7.30 3.42
N ARG A 307 32.96 -7.42 4.01
CA ARG A 307 31.72 -7.55 3.24
C ARG A 307 31.36 -6.26 2.49
N ALA A 308 31.69 -5.10 3.05
CA ALA A 308 31.48 -3.82 2.37
C ALA A 308 32.31 -3.73 1.08
N THR A 309 33.60 -4.08 1.14
CA THR A 309 34.50 -4.09 -0.01
C THR A 309 33.98 -5.01 -1.12
N GLU A 310 33.60 -6.24 -0.80
CA GLU A 310 33.04 -7.18 -1.79
C GLU A 310 31.82 -6.61 -2.53
N LEU A 311 30.89 -5.99 -1.79
CA LEU A 311 29.65 -5.43 -2.36
C LEU A 311 29.92 -4.18 -3.23
N LEU A 312 30.83 -3.30 -2.78
CA LEU A 312 31.18 -2.08 -3.51
C LEU A 312 32.02 -2.38 -4.76
N GLU A 313 32.91 -3.36 -4.71
CA GLU A 313 33.66 -3.83 -5.89
C GLU A 313 32.73 -4.43 -6.95
N GLU A 314 31.75 -5.24 -6.55
CA GLU A 314 30.73 -5.77 -7.47
C GLU A 314 29.91 -4.64 -8.09
N SER A 315 29.48 -3.67 -7.29
CA SER A 315 28.76 -2.50 -7.75
C SER A 315 29.56 -1.68 -8.77
N LEU A 316 30.83 -1.38 -8.44
CA LEU A 316 31.73 -0.63 -9.30
C LEU A 316 32.00 -1.35 -10.63
N ALA A 317 32.13 -2.67 -10.62
CA ALA A 317 32.27 -3.48 -11.82
C ALA A 317 31.05 -3.34 -12.74
N ILE A 318 29.84 -3.34 -12.18
CA ILE A 318 28.60 -3.13 -12.94
C ILE A 318 28.56 -1.69 -13.50
N TYR A 319 28.80 -0.66 -12.70
CA TYR A 319 28.79 0.73 -13.22
C TYR A 319 29.81 0.95 -14.34
N ASN A 320 31.01 0.37 -14.20
CA ASN A 320 32.04 0.43 -15.25
C ASN A 320 31.60 -0.26 -16.54
N GLN A 321 30.89 -1.39 -16.44
CA GLN A 321 30.32 -2.10 -17.60
C GLN A 321 29.32 -1.22 -18.37
N PHE A 322 28.52 -0.41 -17.66
CA PHE A 322 27.50 0.45 -18.27
C PHE A 322 27.97 1.90 -18.53
N GLY A 323 29.20 2.26 -18.15
CA GLY A 323 29.76 3.59 -18.36
C GLY A 323 29.15 4.70 -17.50
N ASP A 324 28.49 4.36 -16.39
CA ASP A 324 27.82 5.32 -15.52
C ASP A 324 28.78 5.92 -14.47
N LYS A 325 29.36 7.05 -14.84
CA LYS A 325 30.31 7.79 -13.99
C LYS A 325 29.70 8.37 -12.71
N ARG A 326 28.37 8.59 -12.66
CA ARG A 326 27.70 9.13 -11.47
C ARG A 326 27.52 8.05 -10.42
N GLY A 327 27.12 6.85 -10.83
CA GLY A 327 27.02 5.68 -9.97
C GLY A 327 28.37 5.26 -9.38
N SER A 328 29.43 5.29 -10.20
CA SER A 328 30.81 5.00 -9.75
C SER A 328 31.36 5.95 -8.69
N ALA A 329 30.82 7.15 -8.53
CA ALA A 329 31.28 8.10 -7.50
C ALA A 329 30.76 7.74 -6.09
N TRP A 330 29.74 6.88 -6.01
CA TRP A 330 29.15 6.39 -4.76
C TRP A 330 29.66 5.01 -4.34
N ALA A 331 30.27 4.26 -5.27
CA ALA A 331 30.83 2.91 -5.06
C ALA A 331 32.30 2.99 -4.61
#